data_AF-A0A1D7YQK0-F1
#
_entry.id   AF-A0A1D7YQK0-F1
#
_cell.length_a   1.000
_cell.length_b   1.000
_cell.length_c   1.000
_cell.angle_alpha   90.00
_cell.angle_beta   90.00
_cell.angle_gamma   90.00
#
_symmetry.space_group_name_H-M   'P 1'
#
loop_
_entity.id
_entity.type
_entity.pdbx_description
1 polymer ?
#
loop_
_entity_poly.entity_id
_entity_poly.type
_entity_poly.pdbx_seq_one_letter_code
_entity_poly.pdbx_strand_id
1 'polypeptide(L)'
;MVNLFLSERNKDLRNNNKRLRNKCAMTCNLFPHPLGERVRERGYLAASLPSNLAAFTLAEVLITLGIIGVVAAITMPTLINNYQKKAAVTAAKKAYSTLSQAYTQLVNDNGEGLSVCSINNSECLGKLFAPYLKSLNGNGKLYTPSSEKAEGCWEDNDIGMVNETHYCFSAVDGISYDFDMEYQEANKKQALIYVDINGLKRPNKFGKDRFAFIVLNSTLLPAKDFLGQDYYTSATTCDDGKAANNGSTAYSNAGCAYKYIYEE
;
A
#
# COMPACT_ATOMS: atom_id res chain seq x y z
N MET A 1 -27.67 3.48 -52.54
CA MET A 1 -26.83 2.37 -52.03
C MET A 1 -26.60 2.44 -50.51
N VAL A 2 -27.58 2.91 -49.72
CA VAL A 2 -27.48 3.02 -48.23
C VAL A 2 -28.60 2.24 -47.52
N ASN A 3 -29.71 1.92 -48.22
CA ASN A 3 -30.84 1.16 -47.65
C ASN A 3 -30.69 -0.37 -47.69
N LEU A 4 -29.64 -0.92 -48.30
CA LEU A 4 -29.34 -2.37 -48.28
C LEU A 4 -28.47 -2.78 -47.08
N PHE A 5 -27.57 -1.90 -46.62
CA PHE A 5 -26.65 -2.18 -45.50
C PHE A 5 -27.32 -2.16 -44.10
N LEU A 6 -28.48 -1.49 -43.95
CA LEU A 6 -29.24 -1.49 -42.69
C LEU A 6 -30.16 -2.71 -42.54
N SER A 7 -30.48 -3.39 -43.64
CA SER A 7 -31.31 -4.61 -43.62
C SER A 7 -30.51 -5.84 -43.17
N GLU A 8 -29.23 -5.92 -43.54
CA GLU A 8 -28.34 -7.03 -43.16
C GLU A 8 -27.94 -7.00 -41.67
N ARG A 9 -27.60 -5.83 -41.11
CA ARG A 9 -27.25 -5.71 -39.68
C ARG A 9 -28.39 -6.11 -38.72
N ASN A 10 -29.65 -5.92 -39.13
CA ASN A 10 -30.81 -6.30 -38.31
C ASN A 10 -31.12 -7.81 -38.33
N LYS A 11 -30.61 -8.56 -39.33
CA LYS A 11 -30.71 -10.03 -39.35
C LYS A 11 -29.69 -10.67 -38.42
N ASP A 12 -28.47 -10.14 -38.33
CA ASP A 12 -27.41 -10.68 -37.47
C ASP A 12 -27.68 -10.50 -35.97
N LEU A 13 -28.28 -9.37 -35.57
CA LEU A 13 -28.68 -9.14 -34.17
C LEU A 13 -29.80 -10.08 -33.70
N ARG A 14 -30.71 -10.51 -34.60
CA ARG A 14 -31.74 -11.52 -34.27
C ARG A 14 -31.18 -12.93 -34.17
N ASN A 15 -30.12 -13.25 -34.94
CA ASN A 15 -29.52 -14.58 -34.94
C ASN A 15 -28.63 -14.83 -33.72
N ASN A 16 -27.92 -13.80 -33.24
CA ASN A 16 -27.10 -13.90 -32.02
C ASN A 16 -27.94 -14.04 -30.73
N ASN A 17 -29.08 -13.35 -30.64
CA ASN A 17 -30.00 -13.51 -29.50
C ASN A 17 -30.69 -14.88 -29.45
N LYS A 18 -30.88 -15.55 -30.60
CA LYS A 18 -31.36 -16.95 -30.65
C LYS A 18 -30.28 -17.96 -30.24
N ARG A 19 -29.00 -17.67 -30.49
CA ARG A 19 -27.86 -18.52 -30.08
C ARG A 19 -27.53 -18.43 -28.59
N LEU A 20 -27.89 -17.33 -27.92
CA LEU A 20 -27.67 -17.13 -26.47
C LEU A 20 -28.80 -17.70 -25.60
N ARG A 21 -30.05 -17.80 -26.10
CA ARG A 21 -31.15 -18.47 -25.37
C ARG A 21 -30.99 -20.00 -25.27
N ASN A 22 -30.22 -20.62 -26.17
CA ASN A 22 -29.97 -22.07 -26.18
C ASN A 22 -28.73 -22.50 -25.38
N LYS A 23 -28.04 -21.60 -24.66
CA LYS A 23 -26.90 -21.96 -23.78
C LYS A 23 -27.16 -21.80 -22.28
N CYS A 24 -28.30 -21.24 -21.87
CA CYS A 24 -28.77 -21.30 -20.47
C CYS A 24 -29.71 -22.48 -20.17
N ALA A 25 -29.91 -23.41 -21.12
CA ALA A 25 -30.86 -24.52 -20.98
C ALA A 25 -30.19 -25.91 -20.99
N MET A 26 -28.92 -26.00 -20.59
CA MET A 26 -28.18 -27.27 -20.61
C MET A 26 -27.43 -27.53 -19.29
N THR A 27 -28.09 -27.37 -18.13
CA THR A 27 -27.69 -27.98 -16.84
C THR A 27 -28.84 -28.22 -15.85
N CYS A 28 -30.09 -28.32 -16.30
CA CYS A 28 -31.22 -28.72 -15.43
C CYS A 28 -32.06 -29.81 -16.11
N ASN A 29 -31.48 -30.99 -16.28
CA ASN A 29 -32.22 -32.22 -16.60
C ASN A 29 -31.44 -33.41 -16.04
N LEU A 30 -31.59 -33.66 -14.75
CA LEU A 30 -31.35 -34.98 -14.18
C LEU A 30 -32.42 -35.28 -13.11
N PHE A 31 -33.67 -35.33 -13.58
CA PHE A 31 -34.75 -36.05 -12.93
C PHE A 31 -35.45 -36.90 -14.00
N PRO A 32 -35.59 -38.21 -13.83
CA PRO A 32 -36.64 -38.97 -14.48
C PRO A 32 -37.95 -38.85 -13.68
N HIS A 33 -39.04 -38.49 -14.38
CA HIS A 33 -40.43 -38.67 -13.94
C HIS A 33 -40.86 -40.17 -14.10
N PRO A 34 -42.15 -40.53 -13.96
CA PRO A 34 -42.82 -40.93 -12.72
C PRO A 34 -43.39 -42.37 -12.83
N LEU A 35 -43.54 -43.10 -11.72
CA LEU A 35 -44.35 -44.31 -11.70
C LEU A 35 -45.16 -44.42 -10.42
N GLY A 36 -46.48 -44.49 -10.58
CA GLY A 36 -47.37 -45.22 -9.68
C GLY A 36 -48.02 -44.40 -8.57
N GLU A 37 -49.30 -44.08 -8.79
CA GLU A 37 -50.26 -43.72 -7.75
C GLU A 37 -50.19 -44.66 -6.54
N ARG A 38 -50.15 -44.05 -5.34
CA ARG A 38 -51.22 -44.23 -4.35
C ARG A 38 -51.04 -43.25 -3.20
N VAL A 39 -52.06 -42.41 -3.05
CA VAL A 39 -52.37 -41.69 -1.81
C VAL A 39 -52.31 -42.68 -0.65
N ARG A 40 -51.42 -42.40 0.31
CA ARG A 40 -51.57 -42.89 1.67
C ARG A 40 -50.95 -41.85 2.60
N GLU A 41 -51.80 -40.97 3.11
CA GLU A 41 -51.57 -40.37 4.41
C GLU A 41 -51.19 -41.51 5.37
N ARG A 42 -49.92 -41.56 5.75
CA ARG A 42 -49.45 -42.36 6.86
C ARG A 42 -48.93 -41.38 7.87
N GLY A 43 -49.61 -41.38 9.01
CA GLY A 43 -49.55 -40.38 10.03
C GLY A 43 -48.15 -40.09 10.53
N TYR A 44 -48.06 -38.93 11.15
CA TYR A 44 -47.07 -38.53 12.12
C TYR A 44 -46.84 -39.64 13.16
N LEU A 45 -45.99 -40.60 12.82
CA LEU A 45 -45.27 -41.38 13.81
C LEU A 45 -44.02 -40.57 14.13
N ALA A 46 -44.17 -39.69 15.12
CA ALA A 46 -43.05 -39.19 15.90
C ALA A 46 -42.36 -40.40 16.54
N ALA A 47 -41.43 -41.01 15.79
CA ALA A 47 -40.45 -41.90 16.35
C ALA A 47 -39.49 -41.03 17.15
N SER A 48 -39.78 -40.86 18.44
CA SER A 48 -38.85 -40.33 19.43
C SER A 48 -37.68 -41.30 19.57
N LEU A 49 -36.70 -41.18 18.66
CA LEU A 49 -35.34 -41.60 18.95
C LEU A 49 -34.83 -40.65 20.03
N PRO A 50 -34.39 -41.13 21.21
CA PRO A 50 -33.68 -40.28 22.15
C PRO A 50 -32.33 -39.98 21.50
N SER A 51 -32.27 -38.91 20.72
CA SER A 51 -31.00 -38.31 20.39
C SER A 51 -30.45 -37.78 21.71
N ASN A 52 -29.51 -38.52 22.31
CA ASN A 52 -28.55 -37.96 23.26
C ASN A 52 -27.61 -36.98 22.52
N LEU A 53 -28.19 -36.02 21.80
CA LEU A 53 -27.52 -34.79 21.43
C LEU A 53 -27.47 -34.01 22.73
N ALA A 54 -26.33 -34.09 23.42
CA ALA A 54 -26.02 -33.18 24.50
C ALA A 54 -26.13 -31.76 23.93
N ALA A 55 -27.30 -31.14 24.10
CA ALA A 55 -27.50 -29.75 23.75
C ALA A 55 -26.70 -28.94 24.77
N PHE A 56 -25.77 -28.12 24.30
CA PHE A 56 -25.00 -27.23 25.18
C PHE A 56 -25.97 -26.37 25.97
N THR A 57 -25.78 -26.33 27.29
CA THR A 57 -26.58 -25.43 28.11
C THR A 57 -26.24 -23.99 27.77
N LEU A 58 -27.21 -23.09 27.85
CA LEU A 58 -26.96 -21.66 27.60
C LEU A 58 -25.83 -21.13 28.50
N ALA A 59 -25.73 -21.62 29.74
CA ALA A 59 -24.66 -21.27 30.66
C ALA A 59 -23.26 -21.73 30.16
N GLU A 60 -23.17 -22.94 29.61
CA GLU A 60 -21.91 -23.47 29.05
C GLU A 60 -21.43 -22.65 27.84
N VAL A 61 -22.35 -22.26 26.95
CA VAL A 61 -22.01 -21.38 25.81
C VAL A 61 -21.60 -19.98 26.29
N LEU A 62 -22.26 -19.43 27.30
CA LEU A 62 -21.89 -18.11 27.84
C LEU A 62 -20.52 -18.11 28.54
N ILE A 63 -20.20 -19.14 29.31
CA ILE A 63 -18.90 -19.25 29.98
C ILE A 63 -17.79 -19.40 28.94
N THR A 64 -17.99 -20.24 27.92
CA THR A 64 -16.99 -20.43 26.85
C THR A 64 -16.76 -19.17 26.02
N LEU A 65 -17.82 -18.48 25.60
CA LEU A 65 -17.70 -17.19 24.92
C LEU A 65 -17.07 -16.11 25.82
N GLY A 66 -17.38 -16.11 27.11
CA GLY A 66 -16.75 -15.22 28.09
C GLY A 66 -15.23 -15.44 28.19
N ILE A 67 -14.79 -16.69 28.29
CA ILE A 67 -13.37 -17.03 28.35
C ILE A 67 -12.65 -16.64 27.04
N ILE A 68 -13.22 -17.01 25.88
CA ILE A 68 -12.64 -16.65 24.58
C ILE A 68 -12.58 -15.12 24.42
N GLY A 69 -13.62 -14.40 24.84
CA GLY A 69 -13.67 -12.95 24.79
C GLY A 69 -12.56 -12.28 25.61
N VAL A 70 -12.33 -12.73 26.84
CA VAL A 70 -11.27 -12.18 27.71
C VAL A 70 -9.89 -12.47 27.14
N VAL A 71 -9.63 -13.70 26.70
CA VAL A 71 -8.34 -14.07 26.11
C VAL A 71 -8.09 -13.28 24.83
N ALA A 72 -9.09 -13.21 23.93
CA ALA A 72 -9.02 -12.45 22.69
C ALA A 72 -8.72 -10.96 22.95
N ALA A 73 -9.36 -10.34 23.95
CA ALA A 73 -9.15 -8.93 24.27
C ALA A 73 -7.70 -8.62 24.67
N ILE A 74 -7.01 -9.55 25.32
CA ILE A 74 -5.61 -9.38 25.74
C ILE A 74 -4.65 -9.71 24.58
N THR A 75 -4.95 -10.72 23.76
CA THR A 75 -4.02 -11.21 22.74
C THR A 75 -4.13 -10.51 21.39
N MET A 76 -5.34 -10.15 20.95
CA MET A 76 -5.57 -9.59 19.61
C MET A 76 -4.83 -8.26 19.38
N PRO A 77 -4.81 -7.29 20.31
CA PRO A 77 -4.12 -6.02 20.07
C PRO A 77 -2.61 -6.22 19.85
N THR A 78 -1.97 -7.04 20.70
CA THR A 78 -0.53 -7.32 20.63
C THR A 78 -0.16 -8.04 19.33
N LEU A 79 -0.95 -9.04 18.93
CA LEU A 79 -0.72 -9.78 17.69
C LEU A 79 -0.85 -8.87 16.46
N ILE A 80 -1.90 -8.06 16.40
CA ILE A 80 -2.15 -7.13 15.28
C ILE A 80 -1.01 -6.10 15.19
N ASN A 81 -0.61 -5.51 16.31
CA ASN A 81 0.47 -4.52 16.33
C ASN A 81 1.81 -5.11 15.86
N ASN A 82 2.16 -6.30 16.34
CA ASN A 82 3.39 -6.98 15.93
C ASN A 82 3.38 -7.38 14.45
N TYR A 83 2.24 -7.86 13.95
CA TYR A 83 2.07 -8.16 12.54
C TYR A 83 2.21 -6.90 11.67
N GLN A 84 1.54 -5.80 12.04
CA GLN A 84 1.64 -4.53 11.32
C GLN A 84 3.07 -4.01 11.30
N LYS A 85 3.79 -4.06 12.43
CA LYS A 85 5.20 -3.66 12.48
C LYS A 85 6.06 -4.50 11.53
N LYS A 86 5.94 -5.82 11.57
CA LYS A 86 6.67 -6.71 10.66
C LYS A 86 6.33 -6.45 9.18
N ALA A 87 5.07 -6.22 8.88
CA ALA A 87 4.62 -5.88 7.53
C ALA A 87 5.23 -4.55 7.05
N ALA A 88 5.24 -3.53 7.92
CA ALA A 88 5.84 -2.23 7.63
C ALA A 88 7.35 -2.33 7.39
N VAL A 89 8.10 -3.01 8.25
CA VAL A 89 9.55 -3.25 8.10
C VAL A 89 9.85 -3.99 6.79
N THR A 90 9.08 -5.02 6.47
CA THR A 90 9.24 -5.79 5.23
C THR A 90 8.97 -4.91 4.00
N ALA A 91 7.93 -4.09 4.03
CA ALA A 91 7.61 -3.16 2.96
C ALA A 91 8.68 -2.07 2.81
N ALA A 92 9.21 -1.53 3.91
CA ALA A 92 10.29 -0.54 3.90
C ALA A 92 11.59 -1.11 3.29
N LYS A 93 11.98 -2.34 3.68
CA LYS A 93 13.13 -3.05 3.09
C LYS A 93 12.96 -3.27 1.59
N LYS A 94 11.75 -3.68 1.17
CA LYS A 94 11.42 -3.82 -0.26
C LYS A 94 11.57 -2.47 -0.98
N ALA A 95 11.01 -1.41 -0.43
CA ALA A 95 11.05 -0.09 -1.03
C ALA A 95 12.48 0.44 -1.16
N TYR A 96 13.32 0.25 -0.12
CA TYR A 96 14.74 0.56 -0.17
C TYR A 96 15.47 -0.25 -1.23
N SER A 97 15.20 -1.56 -1.34
CA SER A 97 15.82 -2.39 -2.38
C SER A 97 15.45 -1.93 -3.79
N THR A 98 14.17 -1.63 -4.03
CA THR A 98 13.71 -1.06 -5.32
C THR A 98 14.39 0.27 -5.60
N LEU A 99 14.49 1.15 -4.60
CA LEU A 99 15.08 2.48 -4.77
C LEU A 99 16.60 2.42 -4.98
N SER A 100 17.30 1.53 -4.29
CA SER A 100 18.72 1.25 -4.49
C SER A 100 19.01 0.68 -5.88
N GLN A 101 18.16 -0.22 -6.37
CA GLN A 101 18.24 -0.74 -7.74
C GLN A 101 17.98 0.36 -8.77
N ALA A 102 16.96 1.19 -8.56
CA ALA A 102 16.66 2.33 -9.42
C ALA A 102 17.82 3.32 -9.47
N TYR A 103 18.42 3.63 -8.31
CA TYR A 103 19.59 4.50 -8.23
C TYR A 103 20.79 3.93 -8.97
N THR A 104 21.07 2.63 -8.82
CA THR A 104 22.17 1.96 -9.51
C THR A 104 21.97 1.98 -11.02
N GLN A 105 20.74 1.74 -11.51
CA GLN A 105 20.41 1.84 -12.94
C GLN A 105 20.60 3.27 -13.46
N LEU A 106 20.12 4.27 -12.71
CA LEU A 106 20.28 5.68 -13.04
C LEU A 106 21.75 6.08 -13.15
N VAL A 107 22.61 5.66 -12.22
CA VAL A 107 24.05 5.92 -12.27
C VAL A 107 24.70 5.22 -13.47
N ASN A 108 24.30 3.98 -13.78
CA ASN A 108 24.84 3.23 -14.91
C ASN A 108 24.47 3.86 -16.27
N ASP A 109 23.24 4.36 -16.39
CA ASP A 109 22.73 4.90 -17.66
C ASP A 109 23.20 6.34 -17.91
N ASN A 110 23.34 7.14 -16.85
CA ASN A 110 23.70 8.56 -16.98
C ASN A 110 25.18 8.85 -16.68
N GLY A 111 25.93 7.92 -16.07
CA GLY A 111 27.36 8.05 -15.70
C GLY A 111 27.67 9.06 -14.58
N GLU A 112 26.79 10.04 -14.37
CA GLU A 112 26.98 11.21 -13.52
C GLU A 112 26.07 11.21 -12.26
N GLY A 113 25.21 10.20 -12.11
CA GLY A 113 24.31 10.08 -10.97
C GLY A 113 23.39 11.30 -10.83
N LEU A 114 23.51 12.05 -9.73
CA LEU A 114 22.65 13.21 -9.43
C LEU A 114 23.13 14.53 -10.04
N SER A 115 24.35 14.62 -10.59
CA SER A 115 24.85 15.88 -11.17
C SER A 115 24.15 16.29 -12.48
N VAL A 116 23.31 15.42 -13.04
CA VAL A 116 22.47 15.70 -14.21
C VAL A 116 21.47 16.83 -13.94
N CYS A 117 21.05 17.02 -12.68
CA CYS A 117 20.08 18.03 -12.30
C CYS A 117 20.74 19.25 -11.66
N SER A 118 20.20 20.45 -11.88
CA SER A 118 20.68 21.70 -11.24
C SER A 118 20.24 21.77 -9.78
N ILE A 119 21.11 22.21 -8.86
CA ILE A 119 20.82 22.39 -7.41
C ILE A 119 19.41 22.95 -7.15
N ASN A 120 18.73 22.42 -6.13
CA ASN A 120 17.35 22.78 -5.72
C ASN A 120 16.25 22.54 -6.78
N ASN A 121 16.52 21.76 -7.83
CA ASN A 121 15.53 21.34 -8.82
C ASN A 121 14.95 19.94 -8.53
N SER A 122 14.03 19.87 -7.58
CA SER A 122 13.36 18.61 -7.20
C SER A 122 12.53 18.00 -8.33
N GLU A 123 12.01 18.81 -9.26
CA GLU A 123 11.30 18.32 -10.45
C GLU A 123 12.21 17.48 -11.36
N CYS A 124 13.43 17.95 -11.60
CA CYS A 124 14.43 17.20 -12.36
C CYS A 124 14.76 15.88 -11.67
N LEU A 125 15.02 15.93 -10.36
CA LEU A 125 15.33 14.74 -9.57
C LEU A 125 14.23 13.69 -9.67
N GLY A 126 12.98 14.08 -9.41
CA GLY A 126 11.86 13.16 -9.46
C GLY A 126 11.59 12.60 -10.87
N LYS A 127 11.74 13.41 -11.92
CA LYS A 127 11.66 12.93 -13.31
C LYS A 127 12.78 11.96 -13.68
N LEU A 128 13.97 12.14 -13.10
CA LEU A 128 15.10 11.24 -13.30
C LEU A 128 14.82 9.85 -12.72
N PHE A 129 14.15 9.77 -11.57
CA PHE A 129 13.76 8.50 -10.94
C PHE A 129 12.46 7.89 -11.47
N ALA A 130 11.56 8.70 -12.04
CA ALA A 130 10.26 8.27 -12.54
C ALA A 130 10.27 7.03 -13.46
N PRO A 131 11.17 6.90 -14.47
CA PRO A 131 11.20 5.71 -15.33
C PRO A 131 11.64 4.44 -14.57
N TYR A 132 12.59 4.56 -13.65
CA TYR A 132 13.13 3.42 -12.91
C TYR A 132 12.18 2.93 -11.80
N LEU A 133 11.38 3.82 -11.23
CA LEU A 133 10.40 3.51 -10.19
C LEU A 133 9.00 3.22 -10.73
N LYS A 134 8.82 3.19 -12.06
CA LYS A 134 7.53 2.87 -12.71
C LYS A 134 6.39 3.76 -12.16
N SER A 135 6.54 5.06 -12.30
CA SER A 135 5.53 6.04 -11.90
C SER A 135 4.17 5.80 -12.58
N LEU A 136 3.07 5.81 -11.81
CA LEU A 136 1.70 5.60 -12.30
C LEU A 136 1.15 6.80 -13.08
N ASN A 137 1.61 8.02 -12.75
CA ASN A 137 0.96 9.23 -13.23
C ASN A 137 1.65 9.92 -14.41
N GLY A 138 2.75 9.35 -14.95
CA GLY A 138 3.49 9.90 -16.08
C GLY A 138 4.18 11.24 -15.83
N ASN A 139 3.61 12.08 -14.95
CA ASN A 139 4.11 13.35 -14.47
C ASN A 139 3.74 13.40 -12.98
N GLY A 140 4.72 13.20 -12.10
CA GLY A 140 4.58 13.59 -10.70
C GLY A 140 4.22 15.07 -10.55
N LYS A 141 3.84 15.46 -9.34
CA LYS A 141 3.45 16.83 -9.04
C LYS A 141 4.58 17.55 -8.31
N LEU A 142 4.99 18.70 -8.85
CA LEU A 142 5.78 19.67 -8.10
C LEU A 142 4.85 20.38 -7.12
N TYR A 143 5.26 20.47 -5.86
CA TYR A 143 4.52 21.18 -4.83
C TYR A 143 5.47 21.81 -3.82
N THR A 144 4.96 22.76 -3.05
CA THR A 144 5.69 23.33 -1.91
C THR A 144 5.04 22.83 -0.62
N PRO A 145 5.76 22.08 0.23
CA PRO A 145 5.26 21.70 1.55
C PRO A 145 4.72 22.88 2.36
N SER A 146 3.75 22.64 3.23
CA SER A 146 3.12 23.66 4.10
C SER A 146 2.32 24.77 3.40
N SER A 147 2.44 24.96 2.08
CA SER A 147 1.65 25.95 1.31
C SER A 147 0.71 25.32 0.29
N GLU A 148 1.05 24.14 -0.24
CA GLU A 148 0.25 23.46 -1.25
C GLU A 148 -0.06 22.01 -0.89
N LYS A 149 -1.24 21.55 -1.31
CA LYS A 149 -1.61 20.14 -1.24
C LYS A 149 -1.17 19.43 -2.51
N ALA A 150 -0.30 18.43 -2.37
CA ALA A 150 0.05 17.55 -3.47
C ALA A 150 -1.04 16.49 -3.67
N GLU A 151 -2.07 16.79 -4.46
CA GLU A 151 -3.11 15.82 -4.84
C GLU A 151 -2.47 14.59 -5.50
N GLY A 152 -2.82 13.39 -5.00
CA GLY A 152 -2.19 12.14 -5.45
C GLY A 152 -0.83 11.85 -4.80
N CYS A 153 -0.40 12.72 -3.89
CA CYS A 153 0.79 12.54 -3.06
C CYS A 153 0.51 12.96 -1.61
N TRP A 154 1.60 13.12 -0.86
CA TRP A 154 1.65 13.51 0.54
C TRP A 154 0.96 14.87 0.82
N GLU A 155 0.29 15.03 1.98
CA GLU A 155 -0.07 16.36 2.52
C GLU A 155 0.90 16.67 3.66
N ASP A 156 1.75 17.68 3.48
CA ASP A 156 2.88 17.92 4.38
C ASP A 156 2.72 19.20 5.21
N ASN A 157 2.84 19.04 6.54
CA ASN A 157 3.03 20.12 7.51
C ASN A 157 4.23 19.82 8.44
N ASP A 158 4.95 18.70 8.23
CA ASP A 158 5.89 18.13 9.20
C ASP A 158 7.37 18.36 8.83
N ILE A 159 7.69 18.48 7.54
CA ILE A 159 9.09 18.47 7.04
C ILE A 159 9.47 19.69 6.20
N GLY A 160 8.50 20.50 5.77
CA GLY A 160 8.72 21.61 4.86
C GLY A 160 9.25 22.91 5.48
N MET A 161 10.34 23.45 4.95
CA MET A 161 10.64 24.88 5.08
C MET A 161 9.85 25.69 4.04
N VAL A 162 9.58 26.96 4.36
CA VAL A 162 8.94 27.89 3.42
C VAL A 162 9.85 28.10 2.20
N ASN A 163 9.32 27.85 1.00
CA ASN A 163 9.95 27.99 -0.33
C ASN A 163 10.83 26.83 -0.81
N GLU A 164 10.77 25.65 -0.19
CA GLU A 164 11.38 24.43 -0.74
C GLU A 164 10.38 23.70 -1.64
N THR A 165 10.81 23.31 -2.83
CA THR A 165 9.96 22.57 -3.77
C THR A 165 10.23 21.09 -3.69
N HIS A 166 9.19 20.29 -3.64
CA HIS A 166 9.25 18.83 -3.62
C HIS A 166 8.56 18.27 -4.86
N TYR A 167 9.08 17.16 -5.39
CA TYR A 167 8.43 16.45 -6.48
C TYR A 167 7.99 15.08 -6.05
N CYS A 168 6.71 14.79 -6.20
CA CYS A 168 6.14 13.56 -5.71
C CYS A 168 5.45 12.76 -6.82
N PHE A 169 5.45 11.43 -6.69
CA PHE A 169 4.59 10.56 -7.48
C PHE A 169 4.31 9.25 -6.77
N SER A 170 3.24 8.57 -7.16
CA SER A 170 2.98 7.18 -6.77
C SER A 170 3.46 6.20 -7.85
N ALA A 171 4.10 5.12 -7.42
CA ALA A 171 4.52 4.02 -8.27
C ALA A 171 3.43 2.95 -8.40
N VAL A 172 3.56 2.08 -9.41
CA VAL A 172 2.60 1.00 -9.73
C VAL A 172 2.35 0.01 -8.59
N ASP A 173 3.27 -0.08 -7.64
CA ASP A 173 3.16 -0.95 -6.46
C ASP A 173 2.45 -0.28 -5.28
N GLY A 174 1.96 0.95 -5.46
CA GLY A 174 1.22 1.70 -4.46
C GLY A 174 2.10 2.45 -3.46
N ILE A 175 3.42 2.42 -3.64
CA ILE A 175 4.37 3.22 -2.85
C ILE A 175 4.40 4.64 -3.42
N SER A 176 4.36 5.64 -2.54
CA SER A 176 4.57 7.03 -2.95
C SER A 176 5.99 7.46 -2.65
N TYR A 177 6.59 8.15 -3.61
CA TYR A 177 7.93 8.69 -3.53
C TYR A 177 7.85 10.22 -3.56
N ASP A 178 8.65 10.84 -2.70
CA ASP A 178 8.80 12.28 -2.61
C ASP A 178 10.28 12.63 -2.69
N PHE A 179 10.62 13.55 -3.59
CA PHE A 179 11.98 13.92 -3.91
C PHE A 179 12.21 15.37 -3.53
N ASP A 180 13.24 15.57 -2.72
CA ASP A 180 13.77 16.87 -2.34
C ASP A 180 15.24 16.91 -2.72
N MET A 181 15.61 17.85 -3.59
CA MET A 181 16.98 17.99 -4.02
C MET A 181 17.66 19.15 -3.30
N GLU A 182 18.86 18.89 -2.81
CA GLU A 182 19.61 19.84 -2.01
C GLU A 182 20.97 20.19 -2.66
N TYR A 183 22.03 20.34 -1.86
CA TYR A 183 23.33 20.87 -2.24
C TYR A 183 24.18 19.81 -2.96
N GLN A 184 24.79 20.19 -4.09
CA GLN A 184 25.77 19.35 -4.79
C GLN A 184 27.21 19.62 -4.33
N GLU A 185 27.47 19.47 -3.03
CA GLU A 185 28.82 19.60 -2.46
C GLU A 185 29.31 18.26 -1.91
N ALA A 186 30.62 18.02 -1.95
CA ALA A 186 31.22 16.83 -1.36
C ALA A 186 30.94 16.79 0.16
N ASN A 187 30.54 15.63 0.68
CA ASN A 187 30.15 15.42 2.07
C ASN A 187 28.91 16.20 2.54
N LYS A 188 28.08 16.74 1.63
CA LYS A 188 26.75 17.28 1.97
C LYS A 188 25.63 16.46 1.32
N LYS A 189 24.44 16.48 1.95
CA LYS A 189 23.24 15.85 1.40
C LYS A 189 22.99 16.38 -0.02
N GLN A 190 22.94 15.47 -0.99
CA GLN A 190 22.69 15.81 -2.39
C GLN A 190 21.19 15.74 -2.69
N ALA A 191 20.50 14.79 -2.07
CA ALA A 191 19.06 14.64 -2.17
C ALA A 191 18.52 13.93 -0.92
N LEU A 192 17.29 14.27 -0.57
CA LEU A 192 16.47 13.60 0.41
C LEU A 192 15.26 12.99 -0.31
N ILE A 193 15.03 11.70 -0.07
CA ILE A 193 13.98 10.95 -0.72
C ILE A 193 13.10 10.34 0.35
N TYR A 194 11.85 10.77 0.40
CA TYR A 194 10.86 10.17 1.29
C TYR A 194 10.08 9.10 0.56
N VAL A 195 9.83 8.01 1.27
CA VAL A 195 9.13 6.84 0.77
C VAL A 195 7.98 6.54 1.70
N ASP A 196 6.79 6.52 1.15
CA ASP A 196 5.55 6.19 1.83
C ASP A 196 5.05 4.83 1.34
N ILE A 197 5.20 3.81 2.19
CA ILE A 197 4.82 2.43 1.88
C ILE A 197 3.31 2.19 1.93
N ASN A 198 2.54 3.13 2.51
CA ASN A 198 1.09 3.04 2.64
C ASN A 198 0.38 3.85 1.54
N GLY A 199 1.12 4.69 0.82
CA GLY A 199 0.67 5.42 -0.36
C GLY A 199 -0.45 6.42 -0.01
N LEU A 200 -1.58 6.35 -0.72
CA LEU A 200 -2.72 7.25 -0.49
C LEU A 200 -3.56 6.91 0.75
N LYS A 201 -3.32 5.77 1.41
CA LYS A 201 -4.14 5.33 2.55
C LYS A 201 -3.75 6.10 3.81
N ARG A 202 -4.55 7.07 4.23
CA ARG A 202 -4.27 7.82 5.47
C ARG A 202 -4.62 7.02 6.74
N PRO A 203 -3.99 7.34 7.90
CA PRO A 203 -2.90 8.29 8.11
C PRO A 203 -1.53 7.70 7.77
N ASN A 204 -0.61 8.53 7.26
CA ASN A 204 0.78 8.12 7.02
C ASN A 204 1.67 8.79 8.07
N LYS A 205 2.29 7.98 8.93
CA LYS A 205 3.17 8.47 10.01
C LYS A 205 4.63 8.15 9.72
N PHE A 206 5.54 9.08 10.04
CA PHE A 206 6.97 8.79 9.97
C PHE A 206 7.36 7.66 10.91
N GLY A 207 8.24 6.77 10.47
CA GLY A 207 8.67 5.61 11.24
C GLY A 207 7.68 4.45 11.30
N LYS A 208 6.46 4.61 10.76
CA LYS A 208 5.52 3.51 10.56
C LYS A 208 5.26 3.26 9.09
N ASP A 209 4.83 4.31 8.40
CA ASP A 209 4.42 4.28 6.99
C ASP A 209 5.40 5.06 6.10
N ARG A 210 6.11 6.03 6.69
CA ARG A 210 6.99 6.95 5.95
C ARG A 210 8.43 6.82 6.43
N PHE A 211 9.35 6.73 5.48
CA PHE A 211 10.77 6.55 5.71
C PHE A 211 11.58 7.52 4.86
N ALA A 212 12.73 7.95 5.38
CA ALA A 212 13.60 8.88 4.69
C ALA A 212 14.91 8.20 4.29
N PHE A 213 15.36 8.53 3.08
CA PHE A 213 16.60 8.08 2.48
C PHE A 213 17.38 9.28 1.97
N ILE A 214 18.69 9.23 2.08
CA ILE A 214 19.58 10.31 1.73
C ILE A 214 20.51 9.82 0.64
N VAL A 215 20.79 10.67 -0.33
CA VAL A 215 21.89 10.47 -1.25
C VAL A 215 23.06 11.35 -0.82
N LEU A 216 24.18 10.72 -0.49
CA LEU A 216 25.44 11.38 -0.15
C LEU A 216 26.55 10.81 -1.01
N ASN A 217 27.42 11.67 -1.57
CA ASN A 217 28.60 11.25 -2.33
C ASN A 217 28.26 10.17 -3.37
N SER A 218 27.13 10.33 -4.05
CA SER A 218 26.59 9.38 -5.02
C SER A 218 26.27 7.99 -4.46
N THR A 219 25.87 7.89 -3.19
CA THR A 219 25.43 6.66 -2.53
C THR A 219 24.10 6.85 -1.82
N LEU A 220 23.18 5.91 -2.02
CA LEU A 220 21.86 5.93 -1.38
C LEU A 220 21.90 5.19 -0.05
N LEU A 221 21.53 5.89 1.02
CA LEU A 221 21.59 5.37 2.38
C LEU A 221 20.32 5.74 3.16
N PRO A 222 19.89 4.89 4.11
CA PRO A 222 18.77 5.24 4.97
C PRO A 222 19.15 6.32 5.97
N ALA A 223 18.23 7.25 6.22
CA ALA A 223 18.45 8.34 7.16
C ALA A 223 18.56 7.83 8.61
N LYS A 224 19.48 8.41 9.38
CA LYS A 224 19.57 8.24 10.85
C LYS A 224 18.89 9.36 11.62
N ASP A 225 18.85 10.57 11.05
CA ASP A 225 18.29 11.80 11.62
C ASP A 225 18.03 12.82 10.49
N PHE A 226 17.29 13.90 10.78
CA PHE A 226 17.12 15.08 9.92
C PHE A 226 17.99 16.28 10.35
N LEU A 227 18.44 16.34 11.61
CA LEU A 227 19.04 17.54 12.23
C LEU A 227 20.58 17.58 12.25
N GLY A 228 21.26 16.46 12.04
CA GLY A 228 22.72 16.40 12.02
C GLY A 228 23.32 16.95 10.72
N GLN A 229 24.36 17.79 10.81
CA GLN A 229 25.18 18.11 9.63
C GLN A 229 25.86 16.86 9.05
N ASP A 230 26.15 15.89 9.92
CA ASP A 230 26.67 14.58 9.58
C ASP A 230 25.58 13.52 9.81
N TYR A 231 24.73 13.32 8.80
CA TYR A 231 23.61 12.36 8.78
C TYR A 231 23.96 10.88 9.08
N TYR A 232 25.23 10.60 9.38
CA TYR A 232 25.83 9.29 9.67
C TYR A 232 26.21 9.10 11.13
N THR A 233 26.53 10.20 11.82
CA THR A 233 27.09 10.21 13.18
C THR A 233 26.04 10.55 14.24
N SER A 234 24.86 10.99 13.82
CA SER A 234 23.73 11.23 14.72
C SER A 234 23.21 9.92 15.32
N ALA A 235 22.72 10.03 16.56
CA ALA A 235 22.02 8.93 17.21
C ALA A 235 20.75 8.60 16.43
N THR A 236 20.52 7.32 16.17
CA THR A 236 19.32 6.86 15.45
C THR A 236 18.08 7.13 16.29
N THR A 237 17.21 8.03 15.83
CA THR A 237 15.93 8.33 16.47
C THR A 237 14.80 7.50 15.81
N CYS A 238 14.17 6.62 16.58
CA CYS A 238 13.03 5.86 16.09
C CYS A 238 12.04 5.49 17.20
N ASP A 239 10.90 6.15 17.18
CA ASP A 239 9.79 5.94 18.13
C ASP A 239 8.57 5.24 17.50
N ASP A 240 8.78 4.48 16.42
CA ASP A 240 7.76 3.67 15.72
C ASP A 240 6.47 4.48 15.38
N GLY A 241 6.62 5.75 15.01
CA GLY A 241 5.52 6.65 14.61
C GLY A 241 4.77 7.33 15.75
N LYS A 242 5.36 7.38 16.95
CA LYS A 242 4.88 8.27 18.01
C LYS A 242 5.24 9.72 17.67
N ALA A 243 4.27 10.61 17.89
CA ALA A 243 4.46 12.04 17.74
C ALA A 243 5.29 12.59 18.91
N ALA A 244 6.15 13.57 18.62
CA ALA A 244 6.79 14.39 19.63
C ALA A 244 5.78 15.32 20.31
N ASN A 245 6.21 16.05 21.35
CA ASN A 245 5.35 16.95 22.14
C ASN A 245 4.67 18.05 21.30
N ASN A 246 5.23 18.39 20.13
CA ASN A 246 4.67 19.35 19.17
C ASN A 246 3.68 18.71 18.17
N GLY A 247 3.38 17.42 18.30
CA GLY A 247 2.49 16.68 17.39
C GLY A 247 3.15 16.18 16.11
N SER A 248 4.39 16.59 15.82
CA SER A 248 5.11 16.13 14.62
C SER A 248 5.68 14.73 14.82
N THR A 249 5.67 13.93 13.75
CA THR A 249 6.28 12.59 13.75
C THR A 249 7.63 12.56 13.05
N ALA A 250 8.02 13.60 12.30
CA ALA A 250 9.18 13.54 11.42
C ALA A 250 10.50 13.38 12.17
N TYR A 251 10.87 14.38 12.98
CA TYR A 251 12.19 14.46 13.61
C TYR A 251 12.49 13.30 14.58
N SER A 252 11.51 12.83 15.36
CA SER A 252 11.70 11.72 16.31
C SER A 252 11.74 10.34 15.64
N ASN A 253 11.35 10.24 14.37
CA ASN A 253 11.25 8.96 13.65
C ASN A 253 12.10 8.92 12.37
N ALA A 254 12.91 9.94 12.12
CA ALA A 254 13.77 10.05 10.95
C ALA A 254 14.71 8.85 10.79
N GLY A 255 15.24 8.36 11.91
CA GLY A 255 16.15 7.21 11.99
C GLY A 255 15.49 5.83 11.86
N CYS A 256 14.15 5.74 11.81
CA CYS A 256 13.49 4.45 11.67
C CYS A 256 13.86 3.73 10.37
N ALA A 257 14.18 4.47 9.30
CA ALA A 257 14.68 3.87 8.07
C ALA A 257 15.97 3.08 8.31
N TYR A 258 16.94 3.70 9.00
CA TYR A 258 18.22 3.05 9.32
C TYR A 258 18.03 1.83 10.21
N LYS A 259 17.26 1.97 11.30
CA LYS A 259 16.97 0.87 12.24
C LYS A 259 16.34 -0.31 11.53
N TYR A 260 15.31 -0.08 10.71
CA TYR A 260 14.58 -1.17 10.05
C TYR A 260 15.37 -1.87 8.96
N ILE A 261 16.40 -1.23 8.39
CA ILE A 261 17.19 -1.82 7.31
C ILE A 261 18.41 -2.56 7.84
N TYR A 262 19.06 -2.04 8.89
CA TYR A 262 20.32 -2.58 9.39
C TYR A 262 20.23 -3.29 10.75
N GLU A 263 19.27 -2.95 11.60
CA GLU A 263 19.18 -3.48 12.98
C GLU A 263 18.06 -4.52 13.16
N GLU A 264 17.04 -4.51 12.30
CA GLU A 264 15.94 -5.49 12.22
C GLU A 264 15.99 -6.25 10.89
#